data_AF-A0A7I0J8C3-F1
#
_entry.id   AF-A0A7I0J8C3-F1
#
_cell.length_a   1.000
_cell.length_b   1.000
_cell.length_c   1.000
_cell.angle_alpha   90.00
_cell.angle_beta   90.00
_cell.angle_gamma   90.00
#
_symmetry.space_group_name_H-M   'P 1'
#
loop_
_entity.id
_entity.type
_entity.pdbx_description
1 polymer ?
#
loop_
_entity_poly.entity_id
_entity_poly.type
_entity_poly.pdbx_seq_one_letter_code
_entity_poly.pdbx_strand_id
1 'polypeptide(L)'
;GRRLRLGMVGGGGSSSIGPSHASAARLDGRWELVAGVFSRNPERTRQVARDLFIDPQRAYADHTEMAAREAERPDGIDAVTICTFNETHYEIADAFLAKGIHVICDKPLVVSREHASALSARVAETGRLLAVTYTYSGYPMVRMARDMIAGGRLG
;
A
#
# COMPACT_ATOMS: atom_id res chain seq x y z
N GLY A 1 -13.75 17.04 6.27
CA GLY A 1 -12.71 15.99 6.13
C GLY A 1 -11.88 16.25 4.89
N ARG A 2 -10.68 15.67 4.78
CA ARG A 2 -9.83 15.72 3.57
C ARG A 2 -9.75 14.35 2.90
N ARG A 3 -9.31 14.29 1.63
CA ARG A 3 -8.88 13.02 1.02
C ARG A 3 -7.71 12.43 1.81
N LEU A 4 -7.68 11.10 1.91
CA LEU A 4 -6.56 10.37 2.47
C LEU A 4 -5.39 10.41 1.48
N ARG A 5 -4.19 10.55 2.00
CA ARG A 5 -2.95 10.65 1.22
C ARG A 5 -2.32 9.28 1.16
N LEU A 6 -2.09 8.80 -0.05
CA LEU A 6 -1.49 7.52 -0.34
C LEU A 6 -0.07 7.72 -0.86
N GLY A 7 0.87 6.94 -0.33
CA GLY A 7 2.17 6.69 -0.96
C GLY A 7 2.15 5.36 -1.72
N MET A 8 3.05 5.18 -2.70
CA MET A 8 3.20 3.90 -3.41
C MET A 8 4.67 3.48 -3.50
N VAL A 9 4.96 2.22 -3.21
CA VAL A 9 6.27 1.60 -3.44
C VAL A 9 6.11 0.47 -4.45
N GLY A 10 6.87 0.51 -5.54
CA GLY A 10 6.72 -0.39 -6.68
C GLY A 10 5.66 0.07 -7.69
N GLY A 11 5.19 -0.86 -8.54
CA GLY A 11 4.13 -0.59 -9.51
C GLY A 11 4.49 0.31 -10.70
N GLY A 12 5.72 0.84 -10.78
CA GLY A 12 6.16 1.69 -11.90
C GLY A 12 6.51 0.93 -13.18
N GLY A 13 6.74 1.68 -14.26
CA GLY A 13 7.22 1.15 -15.52
C GLY A 13 6.15 0.38 -16.31
N SER A 14 6.43 -0.88 -16.65
CA SER A 14 5.54 -1.75 -17.43
C SER A 14 4.63 -2.64 -16.57
N SER A 15 4.59 -2.42 -15.26
CA SER A 15 3.73 -3.19 -14.35
C SER A 15 2.28 -2.76 -14.50
N SER A 16 1.35 -3.73 -14.56
CA SER A 16 -0.09 -3.48 -14.47
C SER A 16 -0.59 -3.33 -13.03
N ILE A 17 0.22 -3.72 -12.03
CA ILE A 17 -0.16 -3.72 -10.61
C ILE A 17 -0.28 -2.28 -10.09
N GLY A 18 0.73 -1.43 -10.34
CA GLY A 18 0.71 -0.03 -9.92
C GLY A 18 -0.49 0.75 -10.47
N PRO A 19 -0.75 0.72 -11.79
CA PRO A 19 -1.95 1.33 -12.39
C PRO A 19 -3.26 0.80 -11.80
N SER A 20 -3.34 -0.50 -11.48
CA SER A 20 -4.53 -1.09 -10.85
C SER A 20 -4.76 -0.53 -9.44
N HIS A 21 -3.72 -0.45 -8.62
CA HIS A 21 -3.80 0.13 -7.28
C HIS A 21 -4.10 1.63 -7.31
N ALA A 22 -3.44 2.39 -8.20
CA ALA A 22 -3.69 3.82 -8.38
C ALA A 22 -5.13 4.09 -8.84
N SER A 23 -5.66 3.27 -9.76
CA SER A 23 -7.04 3.38 -10.22
C SER A 23 -8.04 3.04 -9.11
N ALA A 24 -7.79 1.97 -8.35
CA ALA A 24 -8.63 1.57 -7.23
C ALA A 24 -8.71 2.66 -6.14
N ALA A 25 -7.57 3.28 -5.80
CA ALA A 25 -7.53 4.39 -4.84
C ALA A 25 -8.33 5.62 -5.31
N ARG A 26 -8.37 5.89 -6.62
CA ARG A 26 -9.09 7.05 -7.18
C ARG A 26 -10.59 6.81 -7.32
N LEU A 27 -11.02 5.56 -7.47
CA LEU A 27 -12.37 5.20 -7.92
C LEU A 27 -13.49 5.74 -7.02
N ASP A 28 -13.28 5.78 -5.69
CA ASP A 28 -14.28 6.24 -4.73
C ASP A 28 -14.11 7.73 -4.31
N GLY A 29 -13.11 8.41 -4.89
CA GLY A 29 -12.81 9.82 -4.61
C GLY A 29 -12.27 10.11 -3.20
N ARG A 30 -11.93 9.09 -2.41
CA ARG A 30 -11.48 9.24 -1.01
C ARG A 30 -9.97 9.37 -0.85
N TRP A 31 -9.20 8.89 -1.82
CA TRP A 31 -7.74 8.91 -1.76
C TRP A 31 -7.12 9.81 -2.82
N GLU A 32 -5.91 10.26 -2.52
CA GLU A 32 -5.02 10.97 -3.42
C GLU A 32 -3.63 10.33 -3.35
N LEU A 33 -3.09 9.91 -4.49
CA LEU A 33 -1.73 9.40 -4.58
C LEU A 33 -0.76 10.57 -4.69
N VAL A 34 0.07 10.78 -3.66
CA VAL A 34 0.86 12.01 -3.49
C VAL A 34 2.36 11.80 -3.33
N ALA A 35 2.81 10.56 -3.22
CA ALA A 35 4.21 10.21 -3.01
C ALA A 35 4.53 8.83 -3.57
N GLY A 36 5.80 8.57 -3.92
CA GLY A 36 6.18 7.20 -4.25
C GLY A 36 7.64 6.94 -4.61
N VAL A 37 7.94 5.64 -4.63
CA VAL A 37 9.17 5.02 -5.12
C VAL A 37 8.75 3.97 -6.16
N PHE A 38 8.79 4.33 -7.44
CA PHE A 38 8.20 3.49 -8.50
C PHE A 38 9.19 2.52 -9.15
N SER A 39 10.48 2.74 -8.95
CA SER A 39 11.56 1.92 -9.49
C SER A 39 12.82 2.04 -8.63
N ARG A 40 13.70 1.04 -8.73
CA ARG A 40 15.09 1.12 -8.21
C ARG A 40 15.94 2.15 -8.95
N ASN A 41 15.53 2.56 -10.17
CA ASN A 41 16.17 3.62 -10.92
C ASN A 41 15.48 4.96 -10.57
N PRO A 42 16.19 5.93 -9.96
CA PRO A 42 15.60 7.21 -9.54
C PRO A 42 15.03 8.03 -10.70
N GLU A 43 15.64 8.00 -11.88
CA GLU A 43 15.17 8.71 -13.07
C GLU A 43 13.81 8.17 -13.53
N ARG A 44 13.64 6.85 -13.48
CA ARG A 44 12.37 6.18 -13.78
C ARG A 44 11.32 6.50 -12.72
N THR A 45 11.69 6.56 -11.44
CA THR A 45 10.78 7.03 -10.38
C THR A 45 10.29 8.45 -10.66
N ARG A 46 11.18 9.38 -11.02
CA ARG A 46 10.81 10.75 -11.37
C ARG A 46 9.92 10.81 -12.62
N GLN A 47 10.15 9.96 -13.62
CA GLN A 47 9.29 9.88 -14.80
C GLN A 47 7.86 9.44 -14.42
N VAL A 48 7.73 8.33 -13.69
CA VAL A 48 6.42 7.82 -13.27
C VAL A 48 5.70 8.82 -12.35
N ALA A 49 6.43 9.50 -11.46
CA ALA A 49 5.88 10.54 -10.62
C ALA A 49 5.29 11.69 -11.46
N ARG A 50 5.98 12.14 -12.52
CA ARG A 50 5.43 13.14 -13.45
C ARG A 50 4.16 12.65 -14.14
N ASP A 51 4.16 11.43 -14.65
CA ASP A 51 3.01 10.84 -15.35
C ASP A 51 1.79 10.69 -14.43
N LEU A 52 2.02 10.58 -13.11
CA LEU A 52 0.99 10.49 -12.08
C LEU A 52 0.66 11.85 -11.41
N PHE A 53 1.27 12.95 -11.87
CA PHE A 53 1.13 14.31 -11.32
C PHE A 53 1.52 14.43 -9.84
N ILE A 54 2.54 13.67 -9.42
CA ILE A 54 3.10 13.71 -8.07
C ILE A 54 4.17 14.80 -7.98
N ASP A 55 4.18 15.53 -6.87
CA ASP A 55 5.21 16.53 -6.56
C ASP A 55 6.61 15.90 -6.70
N PRO A 56 7.52 16.46 -7.51
CA PRO A 56 8.89 15.96 -7.64
C PRO A 56 9.65 15.82 -6.32
N GLN A 57 9.30 16.59 -5.29
CA GLN A 57 9.89 16.49 -3.95
C GLN A 57 9.44 15.25 -3.17
N ARG A 58 8.38 14.57 -3.64
CA ARG A 58 7.80 13.34 -3.06
C ARG A 58 7.99 12.12 -3.98
N ALA A 59 8.89 12.25 -4.95
CA ALA A 59 9.44 11.15 -5.73
C ALA A 59 10.78 10.73 -5.10
N TYR A 60 10.73 9.69 -4.26
CA TYR A 60 11.85 9.28 -3.41
C TYR A 60 12.76 8.26 -4.10
N ALA A 61 14.02 8.17 -3.67
CA ALA A 61 14.97 7.20 -4.24
C ALA A 61 14.75 5.80 -3.68
N ASP A 62 14.41 5.70 -2.39
CA ASP A 62 14.17 4.44 -1.68
C ASP A 62 13.03 4.57 -0.66
N HIS A 63 12.50 3.41 -0.25
CA HIS A 63 11.31 3.33 0.61
C HIS A 63 11.59 3.72 2.07
N THR A 64 12.83 3.58 2.54
CA THR A 64 13.22 3.95 3.91
C THR A 64 13.27 5.47 4.04
N GLU A 65 13.86 6.16 3.06
CA GLU A 65 13.83 7.63 2.97
C GLU A 65 12.39 8.13 2.90
N MET A 66 11.56 7.52 2.04
CA MET A 66 10.15 7.86 1.92
C MET A 66 9.41 7.71 3.26
N ALA A 67 9.55 6.56 3.94
CA ALA A 67 8.86 6.32 5.21
C ALA A 67 9.27 7.33 6.29
N ALA A 68 10.57 7.66 6.40
CA ALA A 68 11.06 8.62 7.38
C ALA A 68 10.55 10.04 7.09
N ARG A 69 10.72 10.52 5.85
CA ARG A 69 10.34 11.89 5.48
C ARG A 69 8.84 12.08 5.50
N GLU A 70 8.06 11.11 5.04
CA GLU A 70 6.61 11.21 5.05
C GLU A 70 6.01 11.19 6.46
N ALA A 71 6.60 10.48 7.41
CA ALA A 71 6.13 10.43 8.79
C ALA A 71 6.32 11.76 9.54
N GLU A 72 7.33 12.55 9.18
CA GLU A 72 7.64 13.84 9.80
C GLU A 72 6.89 15.01 9.17
N ARG A 73 6.29 14.81 8.00
CA ARG A 73 5.57 15.86 7.27
C ARG A 73 4.21 16.17 7.90
N PRO A 74 3.85 17.45 8.08
CA PRO A 74 2.49 17.83 8.44
C PRO A 74 1.44 17.37 7.40
N ASP A 75 1.87 17.27 6.14
CA ASP A 75 1.09 16.80 5.00
C ASP A 75 1.48 15.37 4.54
N GLY A 76 2.03 14.58 5.46
CA GLY A 76 2.49 13.21 5.23
C GLY A 76 1.41 12.26 4.73
N ILE A 77 1.82 11.14 4.13
CA ILE A 77 0.89 10.07 3.73
C ILE A 77 0.22 9.43 4.94
N ASP A 78 -1.06 9.07 4.79
CA ASP A 78 -1.81 8.31 5.80
C ASP A 78 -1.53 6.81 5.68
N ALA A 79 -1.30 6.34 4.45
CA ALA A 79 -0.97 4.96 4.16
C ALA A 79 0.02 4.86 2.99
N VAL A 80 0.69 3.72 2.90
CA VAL A 80 1.45 3.29 1.71
C VAL A 80 0.79 2.07 1.08
N THR A 81 0.79 1.99 -0.25
CA THR A 81 0.51 0.76 -0.97
C THR A 81 1.78 0.16 -1.55
N ILE A 82 1.99 -1.14 -1.33
CA ILE A 82 3.18 -1.88 -1.75
C ILE A 82 2.80 -2.76 -2.93
N CYS A 83 3.45 -2.53 -4.07
CA CYS A 83 3.22 -3.18 -5.36
C CYS A 83 4.55 -3.70 -5.94
N THR A 84 5.46 -4.15 -5.07
CA THR A 84 6.78 -4.70 -5.43
C THR A 84 6.70 -6.23 -5.60
N PHE A 85 7.86 -6.88 -5.71
CA PHE A 85 7.94 -8.34 -5.67
C PHE A 85 7.85 -8.84 -4.22
N ASN A 86 7.26 -10.02 -4.03
CA ASN A 86 6.86 -10.59 -2.74
C ASN A 86 8.01 -10.67 -1.71
N GLU A 87 9.22 -10.91 -2.19
CA GLU A 87 10.43 -11.02 -1.37
C GLU A 87 10.73 -9.73 -0.60
N THR A 88 10.30 -8.60 -1.15
CA THR A 88 10.57 -7.25 -0.60
C THR A 88 9.46 -6.71 0.30
N HIS A 89 8.31 -7.39 0.35
CA HIS A 89 7.14 -6.88 1.07
C HIS A 89 7.40 -6.71 2.57
N TYR A 90 8.20 -7.61 3.16
CA TYR A 90 8.49 -7.56 4.59
C TYR A 90 9.26 -6.29 4.96
N GLU A 91 10.42 -6.04 4.33
CA GLU A 91 11.23 -4.87 4.72
C GLU A 91 10.49 -3.55 4.47
N ILE A 92 9.73 -3.48 3.37
CA ILE A 92 8.98 -2.28 3.03
C ILE A 92 7.85 -2.08 4.05
N ALA A 93 7.03 -3.11 4.30
CA ALA A 93 5.91 -2.99 5.24
C ALA A 93 6.38 -2.63 6.66
N ASP A 94 7.45 -3.26 7.15
CA ASP A 94 8.00 -2.97 8.48
C ASP A 94 8.49 -1.51 8.58
N ALA A 95 9.17 -1.00 7.54
CA ALA A 95 9.68 0.37 7.51
C ALA A 95 8.56 1.43 7.68
N PHE A 96 7.41 1.25 7.01
CA PHE A 96 6.30 2.18 7.13
C PHE A 96 5.51 2.00 8.44
N LEU A 97 5.27 0.76 8.86
CA LEU A 97 4.58 0.50 10.14
C LEU A 97 5.38 1.06 11.32
N ALA A 98 6.71 0.85 11.34
CA ALA A 98 7.61 1.38 12.38
C ALA A 98 7.62 2.91 12.43
N LYS A 99 7.24 3.59 11.34
CA LYS A 99 7.07 5.05 11.28
C LYS A 99 5.63 5.50 11.54
N GLY A 100 4.74 4.60 11.94
CA GLY A 100 3.36 4.93 12.29
C GLY A 100 2.47 5.19 11.07
N ILE A 101 2.82 4.65 9.90
CA ILE A 101 2.06 4.78 8.65
C ILE A 101 1.30 3.46 8.38
N HIS A 102 0.06 3.56 7.90
CA HIS A 102 -0.73 2.38 7.53
C HIS A 102 -0.20 1.71 6.25
N VAL A 103 -0.37 0.39 6.12
CA VAL A 103 0.14 -0.37 4.97
C VAL A 103 -0.97 -1.11 4.25
N ILE A 104 -0.98 -1.04 2.92
CA ILE A 104 -1.80 -1.82 2.00
C ILE A 104 -0.85 -2.64 1.10
N CYS A 105 -0.62 -3.90 1.44
CA CYS A 105 0.35 -4.75 0.75
C CYS A 105 -0.31 -5.59 -0.35
N ASP A 106 0.34 -5.74 -1.50
CA ASP A 106 -0.10 -6.69 -2.52
C ASP A 106 0.07 -8.14 -2.06
N LYS A 107 -0.72 -9.04 -2.64
CA LYS A 107 -0.68 -10.47 -2.33
C LYS A 107 0.43 -11.20 -3.11
N PRO A 108 1.05 -12.25 -2.54
CA PRO A 108 0.98 -12.69 -1.14
C PRO A 108 1.67 -11.70 -0.19
N LEU A 109 1.23 -11.66 1.08
CA LEU A 109 1.75 -10.72 2.07
C LEU A 109 3.29 -10.82 2.20
N VAL A 110 3.81 -12.02 2.45
CA VAL A 110 5.24 -12.32 2.58
C VAL A 110 5.51 -13.77 2.21
N VAL A 111 6.78 -14.13 2.03
CA VAL A 111 7.22 -15.47 1.60
C VAL A 111 7.56 -16.43 2.75
N SER A 112 7.57 -15.97 4.00
CA SER A 112 7.89 -16.79 5.18
C SER A 112 6.94 -16.55 6.35
N ARG A 113 6.76 -17.57 7.19
CA ARG A 113 5.90 -17.50 8.38
C ARG A 113 6.51 -16.58 9.44
N GLU A 114 7.83 -16.54 9.51
CA GLU A 114 8.60 -15.70 10.41
C GLU A 114 8.32 -14.23 10.12
N HIS A 115 8.40 -13.81 8.85
CA HIS A 115 8.06 -12.44 8.44
C HIS A 115 6.58 -12.11 8.70
N ALA A 116 5.67 -13.06 8.47
CA ALA A 116 4.25 -12.83 8.73
C ALA A 116 3.98 -12.59 10.22
N SER A 117 4.64 -13.38 11.08
CA SER A 117 4.52 -13.27 12.54
C SER A 117 5.12 -11.95 13.04
N ALA A 118 6.27 -11.54 12.49
CA ALA A 118 6.92 -10.27 12.82
C ALA A 118 6.04 -9.06 12.43
N LEU A 119 5.44 -9.05 11.23
CA LEU A 119 4.50 -7.99 10.83
C LEU A 119 3.25 -7.97 11.71
N SER A 120 2.74 -9.14 12.12
CA SER A 120 1.61 -9.20 13.05
C SER A 120 1.96 -8.58 14.41
N ALA A 121 3.17 -8.82 14.93
CA ALA A 121 3.66 -8.19 16.15
C ALA A 121 3.80 -6.66 15.98
N ARG A 122 4.33 -6.21 14.84
CA ARG A 122 4.47 -4.77 14.52
C ARG A 122 3.12 -4.06 14.46
N VAL A 123 2.11 -4.69 13.86
CA VAL A 123 0.74 -4.15 13.83
C VAL A 123 0.17 -4.00 15.25
N ALA A 124 0.38 -5.00 16.11
CA ALA A 124 -0.06 -4.95 17.49
C ALA A 124 0.66 -3.85 18.29
N GLU A 125 1.97 -3.68 18.07
CA GLU A 125 2.80 -2.66 18.73
C GLU A 125 2.40 -1.23 18.32
N THR A 126 2.21 -1.00 17.02
CA THR A 126 2.04 0.35 16.46
C THR A 126 0.58 0.81 16.39
N GLY A 127 -0.36 -0.14 16.52
CA GLY A 127 -1.79 0.08 16.29
C GLY A 127 -2.12 0.48 14.86
N ARG A 128 -1.19 0.30 13.90
CA ARG A 128 -1.41 0.64 12.49
C ARG A 128 -2.04 -0.53 11.74
N LEU A 129 -2.95 -0.19 10.83
CA LEU A 129 -3.53 -1.14 9.89
C LEU A 129 -2.48 -1.68 8.91
N LEU A 130 -2.51 -2.99 8.71
CA LEU A 130 -1.89 -3.71 7.60
C LEU A 130 -3.00 -4.48 6.86
N ALA A 131 -3.34 -4.01 5.67
CA ALA A 131 -4.31 -4.66 4.79
C ALA A 131 -3.58 -5.41 3.67
N VAL A 132 -4.16 -6.50 3.19
CA VAL A 132 -3.66 -7.27 2.04
C VAL A 132 -4.71 -7.25 0.94
N THR A 133 -4.31 -6.98 -0.30
CA THR A 133 -5.22 -6.90 -1.46
C THR A 133 -5.65 -8.29 -1.96
N TYR A 134 -6.33 -9.06 -1.12
CA TYR A 134 -7.12 -10.21 -1.56
C TYR A 134 -8.38 -9.73 -2.28
N THR A 135 -8.19 -9.11 -3.45
CA THR A 135 -9.18 -8.30 -4.17
C THR A 135 -10.49 -9.04 -4.44
N TYR A 136 -10.43 -10.35 -4.68
CA TYR A 136 -11.63 -11.16 -4.91
C TYR A 136 -12.61 -11.17 -3.72
N SER A 137 -12.12 -10.99 -2.50
CA SER A 137 -12.98 -10.82 -1.30
C SER A 137 -13.75 -9.49 -1.26
N GLY A 138 -13.40 -8.56 -2.15
CA GLY A 138 -14.07 -7.27 -2.33
C GLY A 138 -15.34 -7.34 -3.17
N TYR A 139 -15.56 -8.40 -3.96
CA TYR A 139 -16.73 -8.48 -4.83
C TYR A 139 -18.04 -8.58 -4.03
N PRO A 140 -19.09 -7.84 -4.42
CA PRO A 140 -20.38 -7.87 -3.72
C PRO A 140 -20.96 -9.28 -3.58
N MET A 141 -20.87 -10.10 -4.65
CA MET A 141 -21.40 -11.47 -4.63
C MET A 141 -20.62 -12.40 -3.68
N VAL A 142 -19.31 -12.20 -3.52
CA VAL A 142 -18.51 -12.97 -2.57
C VAL A 142 -18.89 -12.60 -1.13
N ARG A 143 -19.12 -11.31 -0.87
CA ARG A 143 -19.58 -10.85 0.45
C ARG A 143 -21.00 -11.31 0.76
N MET A 144 -21.91 -11.25 -0.22
CA MET A 144 -23.26 -11.80 -0.10
C MET A 144 -23.23 -13.30 0.21
N ALA A 145 -22.39 -14.09 -0.47
CA ALA A 145 -22.24 -15.51 -0.20
C ALA A 145 -21.76 -15.76 1.25
N ARG A 146 -20.76 -15.02 1.72
CA ARG A 146 -20.30 -15.07 3.12
C ARG A 146 -21.43 -14.77 4.10
N ASP A 147 -22.20 -13.72 3.85
CA ASP A 147 -23.28 -13.28 4.74
C ASP A 147 -24.44 -14.29 4.76
N MET A 148 -24.75 -14.92 3.62
CA MET A 148 -25.75 -16.00 3.54
C MET A 148 -25.35 -17.22 4.38
N ILE A 149 -24.09 -17.62 4.32
CA ILE A 149 -23.55 -18.73 5.12
C ILE A 149 -23.56 -18.36 6.61
N ALA A 150 -23.03 -17.19 6.97
CA ALA A 150 -23.00 -16.73 8.36
C ALA A 150 -24.40 -16.55 8.97
N GLY A 151 -25.39 -16.22 8.13
CA GLY A 151 -26.80 -16.12 8.51
C GLY A 151 -27.58 -17.45 8.50
N GLY A 152 -26.93 -18.59 8.27
CA GLY A 152 -27.58 -19.91 8.29
C GLY A 152 -28.55 -20.17 7.13
N ARG A 153 -28.48 -19.41 6.03
CA ARG A 153 -29.39 -19.58 4.88
C ARG A 153 -29.12 -20.85 4.06
N LEU A 154 -27.98 -21.48 4.27
CA LEU A 154 -27.52 -22.67 3.55
C LEU A 154 -27.25 -23.87 4.49
N GLY A 155 -27.80 -23.83 5.71
CA GLY A 155 -27.54 -24.82 6.77
C GLY A 155 -26.70 -24.25 7.91
#